data_AF-A0A7S4C519-F1
#
_entry.id   AF-A0A7S4C519-F1
#
_cell.length_a   1.000
_cell.length_b   1.000
_cell.length_c   1.000
_cell.angle_alpha   90.00
_cell.angle_beta   90.00
_cell.angle_gamma   90.00
#
_symmetry.space_group_name_H-M   'P 1'
#
loop_
_entity.id
_entity.type
_entity.pdbx_description
1 polymer ?
#
loop_
_entity_poly.entity_id
_entity_poly.type
_entity_poly.pdbx_seq_one_letter_code
_entity_poly.pdbx_strand_id
1 'polypeptide(L)'
;AVLCSRAQAMEQQTLSVAKAGLVTKLRTKCSVVAASKPKGPKYDDSFGAHVNLGIPSPLLSRFDVVLLLRDTQSAERDCRVADHILRDSYEAMDDEPEAGDATTQPSQQQRQRIWSLD
;
A
#
# COMPACT_ATOMS: atom_id res chain seq x y z
N ALA A 1 -27.07 2.59 -3.73
CA ALA A 1 -26.91 1.15 -3.97
C ALA A 1 -25.89 0.93 -5.09
N VAL A 2 -24.60 0.98 -4.76
CA VAL A 2 -23.49 0.53 -5.63
C VAL A 2 -22.76 -0.58 -4.86
N LEU A 3 -23.55 -1.54 -4.34
CA LEU A 3 -23.10 -2.51 -3.33
C LEU A 3 -22.99 -3.95 -3.87
N CYS A 4 -23.53 -4.26 -5.05
CA CYS A 4 -23.25 -5.51 -5.77
C CYS A 4 -22.18 -5.23 -6.83
N SER A 5 -20.99 -5.81 -6.85
CA SER A 5 -20.37 -6.74 -5.92
C SER A 5 -18.91 -6.80 -6.38
N ARG A 6 -17.96 -6.40 -5.54
CA ARG A 6 -16.53 -6.54 -5.87
C ARG A 6 -16.20 -7.99 -6.27
N ALA A 7 -16.86 -8.96 -5.65
CA ALA A 7 -16.80 -10.38 -6.01
C ALA A 7 -17.40 -10.71 -7.39
N GLN A 8 -18.51 -10.09 -7.77
CA GLN A 8 -19.18 -10.33 -9.06
C GLN A 8 -18.35 -9.76 -10.21
N ALA A 9 -17.69 -8.61 -10.00
CA ALA A 9 -16.76 -8.06 -10.96
C ALA A 9 -15.56 -9.01 -11.18
N MET A 10 -15.08 -9.68 -10.12
CA MET A 10 -14.02 -10.68 -10.24
C MET A 10 -14.48 -12.00 -10.88
N GLU A 11 -15.71 -12.45 -10.59
CA GLU A 11 -16.25 -13.73 -11.11
C GLU A 11 -16.78 -13.64 -12.55
N GLN A 12 -17.58 -12.63 -12.84
CA GLN A 12 -18.28 -12.50 -14.12
C GLN A 12 -17.66 -11.45 -15.05
N GLN A 13 -16.58 -10.78 -14.62
CA GLN A 13 -15.94 -9.68 -15.36
C GLN A 13 -16.95 -8.65 -15.89
N THR A 14 -18.03 -8.43 -15.14
CA THR A 14 -19.17 -7.62 -15.53
C THR A 14 -19.69 -6.85 -14.33
N LEU A 15 -19.74 -5.52 -14.45
CA LEU A 15 -20.30 -4.62 -13.45
C LEU A 15 -21.72 -4.22 -13.89
N SER A 16 -22.72 -4.48 -13.06
CA SER A 16 -24.08 -3.97 -13.27
C SER A 16 -24.27 -2.66 -12.52
N VAL A 17 -24.56 -1.59 -13.25
CA VAL A 17 -24.90 -0.29 -12.66
C VAL A 17 -26.40 -0.06 -12.83
N ALA A 18 -27.08 0.14 -11.70
CA ALA A 18 -28.49 0.51 -11.65
C ALA A 18 -28.64 1.77 -10.78
N LYS A 19 -28.56 2.94 -11.41
CA LYS A 19 -28.63 4.24 -10.71
C LYS A 19 -29.28 5.27 -11.63
N ALA A 20 -30.10 6.16 -11.06
CA ALA A 20 -30.74 7.27 -11.78
C ALA A 20 -31.51 6.84 -13.04
N GLY A 21 -32.21 5.70 -13.00
CA GLY A 21 -32.99 5.17 -14.13
C GLY A 21 -32.16 4.49 -15.22
N LEU A 22 -30.83 4.54 -15.14
CA LEU A 22 -29.94 3.85 -16.05
C LEU A 22 -29.62 2.45 -15.49
N VAL A 23 -30.01 1.42 -16.24
CA VAL A 23 -29.67 0.02 -15.98
C VAL A 23 -28.79 -0.48 -17.11
N THR A 24 -27.48 -0.62 -16.85
CA THR A 24 -26.51 -1.06 -17.86
C THR A 24 -25.52 -2.07 -17.27
N LYS A 25 -24.99 -2.93 -18.14
CA LYS A 25 -23.93 -3.89 -17.81
C LYS A 25 -22.65 -3.47 -18.53
N LEU A 26 -21.59 -3.23 -17.78
CA LEU A 26 -20.27 -2.85 -18.29
C LEU A 26 -19.31 -4.03 -18.14
N ARG A 27 -18.52 -4.31 -19.18
CA ARG A 27 -17.46 -5.33 -19.10
C ARG A 27 -16.26 -4.77 -18.32
N THR A 28 -15.78 -5.47 -17.31
CA THR A 28 -14.63 -5.07 -16.49
C THR A 28 -13.41 -5.89 -16.91
N LYS A 29 -12.76 -5.50 -18.01
CA LYS A 29 -11.43 -5.98 -18.39
C LYS A 29 -10.34 -5.21 -17.61
N CYS A 30 -10.33 -5.34 -16.29
CA CYS A 30 -9.35 -4.69 -15.43
C CYS A 30 -8.65 -5.71 -14.53
N SER A 31 -7.38 -5.47 -14.25
CA SER A 31 -6.65 -6.20 -13.21
C SER A 31 -7.02 -5.66 -11.84
N VAL A 32 -7.22 -6.54 -10.86
CA VAL A 32 -7.57 -6.17 -9.49
C VAL A 32 -6.33 -6.27 -8.62
N VAL A 33 -5.83 -5.12 -8.17
CA VAL A 33 -4.77 -5.05 -7.16
C VAL A 33 -5.42 -4.69 -5.82
N ALA A 34 -5.05 -5.41 -4.76
CA ALA A 34 -5.51 -5.16 -3.41
C ALA A 34 -4.34 -5.25 -2.44
N ALA A 35 -4.19 -4.22 -1.60
CA ALA A 35 -3.30 -4.24 -0.45
C ALA A 35 -4.16 -4.25 0.81
N SER A 36 -3.83 -5.13 1.75
CA SER A 36 -4.53 -5.22 3.04
C SER A 36 -3.51 -5.31 4.15
N LYS A 37 -3.82 -4.68 5.29
CA LYS A 37 -3.07 -4.89 6.53
C LYS A 37 -3.54 -6.20 7.18
N PRO A 38 -2.68 -6.88 7.96
CA PRO A 38 -3.13 -7.96 8.82
C PRO A 38 -4.09 -7.44 9.89
N LYS A 39 -4.97 -8.32 10.39
CA LYS A 39 -5.95 -8.03 11.44
C LYS A 39 -5.29 -7.75 12.79
N GLY A 40 -4.12 -8.37 13.03
CA GLY A 40 -3.32 -8.19 14.23
C GLY A 40 -2.11 -7.26 14.02
N PRO A 41 -1.35 -6.97 15.10
CA PRO A 41 -0.17 -6.13 15.04
C PRO A 41 0.97 -6.75 14.22
N LYS A 42 1.05 -8.09 14.21
CA LYS A 42 2.01 -8.86 13.42
C LYS A 42 1.29 -10.02 12.75
N TYR A 43 1.82 -10.44 11.61
CA TYR A 43 1.37 -11.65 10.94
C TYR A 43 1.87 -12.88 11.72
N ASP A 44 0.95 -13.75 12.14
CA ASP A 44 1.27 -14.97 12.89
C ASP A 44 1.22 -16.18 11.95
N ASP A 45 2.36 -16.84 11.76
CA ASP A 45 2.48 -18.00 10.87
C ASP A 45 1.70 -19.23 11.36
N SER A 46 1.27 -19.22 12.64
CA SER A 46 0.47 -20.29 13.22
C SER A 46 -0.95 -20.35 12.62
N PHE A 47 -1.44 -19.22 12.09
CA PHE A 47 -2.77 -19.10 11.50
C PHE A 47 -2.70 -18.98 9.98
N GLY A 48 -3.69 -19.54 9.30
CA GLY A 48 -3.82 -19.41 7.84
C GLY A 48 -4.05 -17.96 7.41
N ALA A 49 -3.62 -17.62 6.19
CA ALA A 49 -3.73 -16.26 5.64
C ALA A 49 -5.16 -15.67 5.69
N HIS A 50 -6.19 -16.50 5.56
CA HIS A 50 -7.59 -16.08 5.66
C HIS A 50 -7.95 -15.52 7.05
N VAL A 51 -7.41 -16.11 8.12
CA VAL A 51 -7.62 -15.64 9.50
C VAL A 51 -6.82 -14.35 9.74
N ASN A 52 -5.55 -14.35 9.33
CA ASN A 52 -4.65 -13.21 9.52
C ASN A 52 -5.08 -11.97 8.74
N LEU A 53 -5.64 -12.13 7.54
CA LEU A 53 -6.10 -11.01 6.71
C LEU A 53 -7.57 -10.65 6.97
N GLY A 54 -8.34 -11.49 7.68
CA GLY A 54 -9.77 -11.30 7.86
C GLY A 54 -10.58 -11.39 6.56
N ILE A 55 -10.00 -12.00 5.52
CA ILE A 55 -10.64 -12.17 4.21
C ILE A 55 -11.15 -13.62 4.11
N PRO A 56 -12.43 -13.85 3.76
CA PRO A 56 -12.96 -15.17 3.51
C PRO A 56 -12.15 -15.94 2.47
N SER A 57 -11.86 -17.22 2.73
CA SER A 57 -11.14 -18.11 1.81
C SER A 57 -11.71 -18.10 0.37
N PRO A 58 -13.04 -18.05 0.13
CA PRO A 58 -13.60 -17.97 -1.22
C PRO A 58 -13.26 -16.71 -2.00
N LEU A 59 -12.93 -15.60 -1.33
CA LEU A 59 -12.46 -14.38 -1.99
C LEU A 59 -10.96 -14.45 -2.28
N LEU A 60 -10.18 -15.02 -1.37
CA LEU A 60 -8.74 -15.22 -1.57
C LEU A 60 -8.44 -16.16 -2.74
N SER A 61 -9.24 -17.22 -2.90
CA SER A 61 -9.08 -18.16 -4.02
C SER A 61 -9.33 -17.55 -5.41
N ARG A 62 -9.85 -16.32 -5.49
CA ARG A 62 -10.07 -15.61 -6.76
C ARG A 62 -8.89 -14.75 -7.18
N PHE A 63 -7.89 -14.60 -6.31
CA PHE A 63 -6.64 -13.95 -6.66
C PHE A 63 -5.67 -15.00 -7.18
N ASP A 64 -5.15 -14.81 -8.38
CA ASP A 64 -4.15 -15.69 -8.96
C ASP A 64 -2.82 -15.61 -8.20
N VAL A 65 -2.52 -14.45 -7.61
CA VAL A 65 -1.29 -14.18 -6.85
C VAL A 65 -1.63 -13.50 -5.53
N VAL A 66 -1.10 -14.05 -4.45
CA VAL A 66 -1.15 -13.46 -3.10
C VAL A 66 0.28 -13.24 -2.61
N LEU A 67 0.65 -11.97 -2.41
CA LEU A 67 1.96 -11.59 -1.90
C LEU A 67 1.85 -11.23 -0.42
N LEU A 68 2.57 -11.96 0.43
CA LEU A 68 2.69 -11.68 1.85
C LEU A 68 4.01 -10.94 2.09
N LEU A 69 3.91 -9.63 2.33
CA LEU A 69 5.05 -8.81 2.73
C LEU A 69 5.23 -8.92 4.24
N ARG A 70 6.29 -9.61 4.64
CA ARG A 70 6.67 -9.77 6.06
C ARG A 70 7.85 -8.87 6.38
N ASP A 71 7.67 -8.07 7.41
CA ASP A 71 8.75 -7.31 7.99
C ASP A 71 9.53 -8.19 8.97
N THR A 72 10.77 -8.52 8.62
CA THR A 72 11.70 -9.28 9.46
C THR A 72 12.78 -8.36 9.96
N GLN A 73 12.90 -8.22 11.28
CA GLN A 73 13.93 -7.37 11.91
C GLN A 73 15.31 -7.93 11.59
N SER A 74 16.08 -7.21 10.77
CA SER A 74 17.42 -7.62 10.34
C SER A 74 18.27 -6.39 10.18
N ALA A 75 19.22 -6.19 11.09
CA ALA A 75 20.07 -5.00 11.11
C ALA A 75 20.77 -4.76 9.77
N GLU A 76 21.23 -5.81 9.09
CA GLU A 76 21.87 -5.68 7.77
C GLU A 76 20.90 -5.19 6.69
N ARG A 77 19.65 -5.70 6.67
CA ARG A 77 18.63 -5.24 5.71
C ARG A 77 18.20 -3.83 6.03
N ASP A 78 17.97 -3.54 7.30
CA ASP A 78 17.52 -2.24 7.77
C ASP A 78 18.58 -1.17 7.49
N CYS A 79 19.87 -1.48 7.69
CA CYS A 79 20.98 -0.60 7.30
C CYS A 79 21.01 -0.34 5.78
N ARG A 80 20.84 -1.38 4.95
CA ARG A 80 20.81 -1.21 3.49
C ARG A 80 19.61 -0.38 3.01
N VAL A 81 18.45 -0.59 3.61
CA VAL A 81 17.24 0.18 3.31
C VAL A 81 17.40 1.63 3.77
N ALA A 82 17.93 1.85 4.97
CA ALA A 82 18.20 3.19 5.49
C ALA A 82 19.20 3.95 4.61
N ASP A 83 20.31 3.31 4.21
CA ASP A 83 21.30 3.91 3.31
C ASP A 83 20.69 4.27 1.95
N HIS A 84 19.85 3.39 1.39
CA HIS A 84 19.13 3.67 0.15
C HIS A 84 18.16 4.85 0.27
N ILE A 85 17.36 4.91 1.34
CA ILE A 85 16.42 6.01 1.60
C ILE A 85 17.17 7.32 1.78
N LEU A 86 18.27 7.31 2.55
CA LEU A 86 19.08 8.50 2.77
C LEU A 86 19.68 9.00 1.47
N ARG A 87 20.26 8.11 0.66
CA ARG A 87 20.82 8.46 -0.65
C ARG A 87 19.80 9.10 -1.59
N ASP A 88 18.63 8.49 -1.74
CA ASP A 88 17.54 9.03 -2.57
C ASP A 88 17.08 10.42 -2.08
N SER A 89 17.04 10.61 -0.76
CA SER A 89 16.69 11.89 -0.14
C SER A 89 17.72 13.00 -0.39
N TYR A 90 19.01 12.65 -0.49
CA TYR A 90 20.09 13.60 -0.78
C TYR A 90 20.15 13.93 -2.28
N GLU A 91 20.00 12.94 -3.17
CA GLU A 91 19.99 13.14 -4.63
C GLU A 91 18.83 14.07 -5.06
N ALA A 92 17.69 14.04 -4.37
CA ALA A 92 16.58 14.97 -4.60
C ALA A 92 16.84 16.43 -4.17
N MET A 93 17.91 16.69 -3.40
CA MET A 93 18.30 18.04 -2.97
C MET A 93 19.40 18.65 -3.85
N ASP A 94 20.03 17.86 -4.72
CA ASP A 94 21.10 18.30 -5.63
C ASP A 94 20.58 18.75 -7.02
N ASP A 95 19.26 18.77 -7.23
CA ASP A 95 18.57 19.24 -8.46
C ASP A 95 18.22 20.75 -8.43
N GLU A 96 18.84 21.53 -7.54
CA GLU A 96 18.85 22.99 -7.66
C GLU A 96 20.18 23.42 -8.30
N PRO A 97 20.17 24.18 -9.41
CA PRO A 97 21.41 24.66 -9.99
C PRO A 97 22.08 25.60 -8.98
N GLU A 98 23.28 25.21 -8.57
CA GLU A 98 24.22 26.02 -7.79
C GLU A 98 24.26 27.47 -8.29
N ALA A 99 23.52 28.32 -7.60
CA ALA A 99 23.61 29.76 -7.66
C ALA A 99 23.65 30.31 -6.24
N GLY A 100 24.80 30.12 -5.59
CA GLY A 100 25.41 31.12 -4.72
C GLY A 100 24.71 31.45 -3.39
N ASP A 101 25.42 31.03 -2.34
CA ASP A 101 25.63 31.75 -1.07
C ASP A 101 24.71 31.47 0.14
N ALA A 102 25.42 31.46 1.27
CA ALA A 102 25.03 31.68 2.66
C ALA A 102 24.32 30.55 3.44
N THR A 103 25.14 29.90 4.28
CA THR A 103 24.88 29.68 5.73
C THR A 103 23.41 29.68 6.14
N THR A 104 22.80 28.51 6.30
CA THR A 104 21.65 28.36 7.19
C THR A 104 21.68 26.98 7.85
N GLN A 105 21.96 26.95 9.15
CA GLN A 105 21.87 25.76 9.98
C GLN A 105 20.39 25.34 10.08
N PRO A 106 20.01 24.08 9.78
CA PRO A 106 18.63 23.65 9.96
C PRO A 106 18.34 23.56 11.46
N SER A 107 17.38 24.36 11.93
CA SER A 107 16.93 24.39 13.31
C SER A 107 16.38 23.02 13.72
N GLN A 108 16.97 22.47 14.79
CA GLN A 108 16.65 21.18 15.44
C GLN A 108 15.15 20.97 15.70
N GLN A 109 14.36 22.05 15.72
CA GLN A 109 12.92 22.06 15.95
C GLN A 109 12.10 21.41 14.82
N GLN A 110 12.62 21.35 13.59
CA GLN A 110 11.89 20.80 12.46
C GLN A 110 11.94 19.26 12.41
N ARG A 111 12.98 18.65 12.99
CA ARG A 111 13.09 17.18 13.11
C ARG A 111 12.05 16.58 14.07
N GLN A 112 11.59 17.35 15.06
CA GLN A 112 10.63 16.87 16.05
C GLN A 112 9.18 16.79 15.52
N ARG A 113 8.85 17.50 14.43
CA ARG A 113 7.48 17.47 13.86
C ARG A 113 7.22 16.26 12.96
N ILE A 114 8.25 15.66 12.38
CA ILE A 114 8.09 14.57 11.40
C ILE A 114 7.70 13.25 12.10
N TRP A 115 8.16 13.02 13.33
CA TRP A 115 7.84 11.80 14.10
C TRP A 115 6.64 11.96 15.06
N SER A 116 6.00 13.13 15.07
CA SER A 116 4.92 13.44 16.02
C SER A 116 3.59 13.61 15.27
N LEU A 117 3.09 12.56 14.66
CA LEU A 117 1.66 12.46 14.32
C LEU A 117 1.15 11.09 14.79
N ASP A 118 0.19 11.15 15.71
CA ASP A 118 -0.67 10.04 16.17
C ASP A 118 -1.34 9.27 15.02
#